data_AF-A0A6A3B4X7-F1
#
_entry.id   AF-A0A6A3B4X7-F1
#
_cell.length_a   1.000
_cell.length_b   1.000
_cell.length_c   1.000
_cell.angle_alpha   90.00
_cell.angle_beta   90.00
_cell.angle_gamma   90.00
#
_symmetry.space_group_name_H-M   'P 1'
#
loop_
_entity.id
_entity.type
_entity.pdbx_description
1 polymer ?
#
loop_
_entity_poly.entity_id
_entity_poly.type
_entity_poly.pdbx_seq_one_letter_code
_entity_poly.pdbx_strand_id
1 'polypeptide(L)'
;MIHSSKIRVEVKAMKNIELGFLLFLLVFNLRFPFSYGETGGVCVSQGGRFPPFSSEGKPPKRVGKGHKDLTLCRVFRKNTCCDAAQTHPALLSVRRLALTGEANQECLHLWELLECSICDPRVGIHPGPPQICTSFCDRVFQACSNAYFSMDAKTQVLAPCGVNDFVCGKASEWASNGTELCLAAGFGVKQSVGIHGGDEEASCYGGRASLDSIADSWGASRTEKPHRTEDSGLLEDFQQWLQDMSSNERVSWAVGGLVLTAGLLFISKRKSHNHRQKLAAIQRTARRLEGKMNQTAPSSSQGNRKGNRR
;
A
#
# COMPACT_ATOMS: atom_id res chain seq x y z
N MET A 1 54.47 -38.46 -47.77
CA MET A 1 53.14 -37.82 -47.60
C MET A 1 52.32 -38.69 -46.66
N ILE A 2 51.66 -38.14 -45.62
CA ILE A 2 50.58 -38.71 -44.75
C ILE A 2 50.69 -38.22 -43.29
N HIS A 3 51.82 -37.65 -42.83
CA HIS A 3 51.94 -37.28 -41.40
C HIS A 3 51.56 -35.82 -41.03
N SER A 4 51.30 -34.94 -42.00
CA SER A 4 51.06 -33.50 -41.75
C SER A 4 49.57 -33.10 -41.72
N SER A 5 48.68 -33.94 -42.24
CA SER A 5 47.23 -33.69 -42.28
C SER A 5 46.52 -34.06 -40.98
N LYS A 6 47.05 -34.99 -40.17
CA LYS A 6 46.39 -35.45 -38.93
C LYS A 6 46.47 -34.41 -37.80
N ILE A 7 47.59 -33.71 -37.68
CA ILE A 7 47.83 -32.68 -36.63
C ILE A 7 46.98 -31.42 -36.89
N ARG A 8 46.78 -31.04 -38.15
CA ARG A 8 45.95 -29.86 -38.51
C ARG A 8 44.46 -30.09 -38.25
N VAL A 9 43.99 -31.34 -38.26
CA VAL A 9 42.61 -31.71 -37.95
C VAL A 9 42.37 -31.70 -36.44
N GLU A 10 43.32 -32.21 -35.63
CA GLU A 10 43.19 -32.22 -34.17
C GLU A 10 43.24 -30.82 -33.55
N VAL A 11 44.12 -29.93 -34.02
CA VAL A 11 44.20 -28.54 -33.51
C VAL A 11 42.94 -27.72 -33.88
N LYS A 12 42.29 -28.05 -35.00
CA LYS A 12 41.03 -27.40 -35.41
C LYS A 12 39.83 -27.94 -34.64
N ALA A 13 39.85 -29.21 -34.25
CA ALA A 13 38.83 -29.82 -33.39
C ALA A 13 38.88 -29.28 -31.95
N MET A 14 40.07 -29.08 -31.38
CA MET A 14 40.25 -28.56 -30.02
C MET A 14 39.72 -27.13 -29.84
N LYS A 15 39.85 -26.26 -30.86
CA LYS A 15 39.30 -24.88 -30.83
C LYS A 15 37.78 -24.82 -30.97
N ASN A 16 37.17 -25.76 -31.70
CA ASN A 16 35.71 -25.79 -31.89
C ASN A 16 34.97 -26.31 -30.64
N ILE A 17 35.60 -27.20 -29.85
CA ILE A 17 35.03 -27.71 -28.60
C ILE A 17 35.05 -26.63 -27.52
N GLU A 18 36.14 -25.86 -27.41
CA GLU A 18 36.25 -24.69 -26.51
C GLU A 18 35.22 -23.61 -26.86
N LEU A 19 35.07 -23.28 -28.16
CA LEU A 19 34.09 -22.29 -28.61
C LEU A 19 32.64 -22.77 -28.40
N GLY A 20 32.38 -24.06 -28.64
CA GLY A 20 31.08 -24.68 -28.38
C GLY A 20 30.73 -24.74 -26.90
N PHE A 21 31.71 -24.98 -26.03
CA PHE A 21 31.53 -24.98 -24.58
C PHE A 21 31.27 -23.56 -24.05
N LEU A 22 31.98 -22.54 -24.56
CA LEU A 22 31.72 -21.13 -24.24
C LEU A 22 30.34 -20.66 -24.73
N LEU A 23 29.92 -21.09 -25.93
CA LEU A 23 28.58 -20.78 -26.43
C LEU A 23 27.50 -21.49 -25.61
N PHE A 24 27.74 -22.74 -25.20
CA PHE A 24 26.85 -23.49 -24.33
C PHE A 24 26.71 -22.83 -22.96
N LEU A 25 27.81 -22.39 -22.34
CA LEU A 25 27.79 -21.62 -21.09
C LEU A 25 27.03 -20.30 -21.24
N LEU A 26 27.23 -19.56 -22.34
CA LEU A 26 26.48 -18.32 -22.62
C LEU A 26 24.98 -18.58 -22.73
N VAL A 27 24.58 -19.62 -23.48
CA VAL A 27 23.18 -20.00 -23.64
C VAL A 27 22.58 -20.54 -22.33
N PHE A 28 23.36 -21.26 -21.51
CA PHE A 28 22.92 -21.76 -20.20
C PHE A 28 22.69 -20.59 -19.22
N ASN A 29 23.58 -19.59 -19.20
CA ASN A 29 23.39 -18.37 -18.42
C ASN A 29 22.24 -17.48 -18.94
N LEU A 30 21.95 -17.50 -20.25
CA LEU A 30 20.79 -16.81 -20.84
C LEU A 30 19.46 -17.56 -20.65
N ARG A 31 19.52 -18.87 -20.37
CA ARG A 31 18.36 -19.75 -20.13
C ARG A 31 18.01 -19.89 -18.66
N PHE A 32 18.89 -19.49 -17.75
CA PHE A 32 18.49 -19.20 -16.39
C PHE A 32 17.82 -17.83 -16.39
N PRO A 33 16.49 -17.73 -16.22
CA PRO A 33 16.01 -16.60 -15.47
C PRO A 33 16.76 -16.70 -14.14
N PHE A 34 17.70 -15.79 -13.89
CA PHE A 34 17.88 -15.31 -12.54
C PHE A 34 16.49 -14.79 -12.13
N SER A 35 15.62 -15.70 -11.68
CA SER A 35 14.76 -15.37 -10.57
C SER A 35 15.76 -15.03 -9.47
N TYR A 36 16.11 -13.76 -9.40
CA TYR A 36 16.23 -13.11 -8.12
C TYR A 36 14.89 -13.41 -7.45
N GLY A 37 14.84 -14.56 -6.77
CA GLY A 37 13.75 -14.91 -5.91
C GLY A 37 13.81 -13.86 -4.84
N GLU A 38 13.04 -12.79 -5.05
CA GLU A 38 12.66 -11.89 -3.99
C GLU A 38 12.18 -12.83 -2.90
N THR A 39 13.00 -12.98 -1.86
CA THR A 39 12.72 -13.89 -0.75
C THR A 39 11.44 -13.35 -0.16
N GLY A 40 10.30 -13.89 -0.59
CA GLY A 40 9.00 -13.42 -0.22
C GLY A 40 8.95 -13.51 1.30
N GLY A 41 9.10 -12.35 1.95
CA GLY A 41 9.21 -12.30 3.39
C GLY A 41 7.99 -12.96 4.02
N VAL A 42 8.17 -13.53 5.20
CA VAL A 42 7.04 -14.02 5.98
C VAL A 42 6.46 -12.88 6.80
N CYS A 43 5.16 -12.90 7.04
CA CYS A 43 4.50 -11.95 7.91
C CYS A 43 5.05 -12.07 9.33
N VAL A 44 5.38 -10.93 9.94
CA VAL A 44 5.91 -10.83 11.30
C VAL A 44 5.05 -9.87 12.10
N SER A 45 4.54 -10.31 13.26
CA SER A 45 3.69 -9.45 14.09
C SER A 45 4.46 -8.22 14.58
N GLN A 46 3.90 -7.03 14.34
CA GLN A 46 4.58 -5.74 14.57
C GLN A 46 4.76 -5.39 16.06
N GLY A 47 3.92 -5.97 16.93
CA GLY A 47 3.88 -5.67 18.36
C GLY A 47 3.29 -4.29 18.68
N GLY A 48 3.50 -3.84 19.92
CA GLY A 48 2.97 -2.56 20.41
C GLY A 48 1.44 -2.54 20.43
N ARG A 49 0.84 -1.51 19.82
CA ARG A 49 -0.63 -1.36 19.74
C ARG A 49 -1.28 -2.20 18.65
N PHE A 50 -0.50 -2.84 17.78
CA PHE A 50 -1.02 -3.56 16.62
C PHE A 50 -1.34 -5.02 16.99
N PRO A 51 -2.54 -5.53 16.64
CA PRO A 51 -2.86 -6.93 16.85
C PRO A 51 -1.89 -7.85 16.08
N PRO A 52 -1.53 -9.01 16.64
CA PRO A 52 -0.65 -9.97 15.97
C PRO A 52 -1.30 -10.50 14.69
N PHE A 53 -0.49 -10.84 13.68
CA PHE A 53 -0.98 -11.37 12.41
C PHE A 53 -1.41 -12.83 12.56
N SER A 54 -2.63 -13.17 12.11
CA SER A 54 -3.05 -14.57 12.02
C SER A 54 -2.30 -15.34 10.92
N SER A 55 -1.63 -14.63 10.02
CA SER A 55 -0.71 -15.19 9.02
C SER A 55 0.76 -15.11 9.41
N GLU A 56 1.08 -14.89 10.69
CA GLU A 56 2.47 -14.89 11.16
C GLU A 56 3.22 -16.16 10.72
N GLY A 57 4.45 -15.99 10.23
CA GLY A 57 5.26 -17.06 9.64
C GLY A 57 4.84 -17.52 8.23
N LYS A 58 3.78 -16.93 7.64
CA LYS A 58 3.33 -17.22 6.26
C LYS A 58 3.60 -16.02 5.36
N PRO A 59 3.80 -16.23 4.05
CA PRO A 59 3.96 -15.09 3.13
C PRO A 59 2.69 -14.24 3.04
N PRO A 60 2.81 -12.94 2.74
CA PRO A 60 1.71 -12.09 2.33
C PRO A 60 0.88 -12.77 1.24
N LYS A 61 -0.44 -12.70 1.36
CA LYS A 61 -1.35 -13.39 0.45
C LYS A 61 -2.54 -12.54 0.07
N ARG A 62 -3.24 -12.98 -0.98
CA ARG A 62 -4.52 -12.41 -1.37
C ARG A 62 -5.60 -12.77 -0.36
N VAL A 63 -6.37 -11.77 0.04
CA VAL A 63 -7.54 -11.93 0.91
C VAL A 63 -8.80 -12.09 0.06
N GLY A 64 -9.60 -13.13 0.38
CA GLY A 64 -10.85 -13.44 -0.31
C GLY A 64 -11.93 -12.37 -0.09
N LYS A 65 -12.92 -12.30 -0.98
CA LYS A 65 -14.12 -11.47 -0.77
C LYS A 65 -15.11 -12.20 0.15
N GLY A 66 -16.00 -11.46 0.81
CA GLY A 66 -17.05 -12.01 1.68
C GLY A 66 -16.69 -11.93 3.16
N HIS A 67 -17.03 -12.96 3.94
CA HIS A 67 -16.81 -12.99 5.40
C HIS A 67 -15.33 -12.92 5.82
N LYS A 68 -14.40 -13.24 4.91
CA LYS A 68 -12.95 -13.14 5.11
C LYS A 68 -12.35 -11.84 4.55
N ASP A 69 -13.17 -10.90 4.05
CA ASP A 69 -12.68 -9.64 3.49
C ASP A 69 -12.15 -8.70 4.58
N LEU A 70 -11.27 -7.80 4.19
CA LEU A 70 -10.77 -6.75 5.07
C LEU A 70 -11.88 -5.75 5.42
N THR A 71 -11.96 -5.38 6.70
CA THR A 71 -12.96 -4.42 7.19
C THR A 71 -12.62 -2.98 6.76
N LEU A 72 -11.32 -2.65 6.69
CA LEU A 72 -10.72 -1.46 6.10
C LEU A 72 -9.49 -1.85 5.25
N CYS A 73 -8.67 -0.92 4.74
CA CYS A 73 -7.38 -1.22 4.11
C CYS A 73 -7.46 -2.11 2.84
N ARG A 74 -8.60 -2.06 2.16
CA ARG A 74 -8.92 -2.90 0.98
C ARG A 74 -7.96 -2.74 -0.20
N VAL A 75 -7.18 -1.66 -0.19
CA VAL A 75 -6.03 -1.45 -1.08
C VAL A 75 -5.09 -2.65 -1.11
N PHE A 76 -4.79 -3.22 0.06
CA PHE A 76 -3.81 -4.29 0.19
C PHE A 76 -4.42 -5.68 -0.01
N ARG A 77 -5.71 -5.78 -0.37
CA ARG A 77 -6.42 -7.07 -0.51
C ARG A 77 -5.69 -8.07 -1.43
N LYS A 78 -5.00 -7.59 -2.47
CA LYS A 78 -4.29 -8.45 -3.41
C LYS A 78 -3.06 -9.13 -2.79
N ASN A 79 -2.40 -8.49 -1.85
CA ASN A 79 -1.18 -8.98 -1.23
C ASN A 79 -0.99 -8.32 0.15
N THR A 80 -1.24 -9.05 1.24
CA THR A 80 -1.15 -8.49 2.61
C THR A 80 -0.97 -9.57 3.67
N CYS A 81 -0.49 -9.15 4.84
CA CYS A 81 -0.46 -9.92 6.09
C CYS A 81 -1.72 -9.72 6.96
N CYS A 82 -2.58 -8.77 6.60
CA CYS A 82 -3.76 -8.43 7.39
C CYS A 82 -4.97 -9.30 7.07
N ASP A 83 -5.83 -9.47 8.06
CA ASP A 83 -7.22 -9.89 7.92
C ASP A 83 -8.18 -8.92 8.65
N ALA A 84 -9.39 -9.38 8.96
CA ALA A 84 -10.39 -8.57 9.66
C ALA A 84 -9.91 -8.13 11.06
N ALA A 85 -9.14 -8.95 11.77
CA ALA A 85 -8.67 -8.65 13.12
C ALA A 85 -7.72 -7.45 13.15
N GLN A 86 -6.84 -7.31 12.15
CA GLN A 86 -5.92 -6.16 12.08
C GLN A 86 -6.57 -4.91 11.47
N THR A 87 -7.53 -5.09 10.56
CA THR A 87 -8.17 -3.95 9.89
C THR A 87 -9.33 -3.34 10.69
N HIS A 88 -9.90 -4.07 11.65
CA HIS A 88 -11.02 -3.59 12.45
C HIS A 88 -10.64 -2.42 13.39
N PRO A 89 -9.51 -2.47 14.13
CA PRO A 89 -9.04 -1.32 14.91
C PRO A 89 -8.84 -0.06 14.05
N ALA A 90 -8.26 -0.19 12.86
CA ALA A 90 -8.12 0.91 11.92
C ALA A 90 -9.48 1.52 11.51
N LEU A 91 -10.48 0.67 11.27
CA LEU A 91 -11.86 1.12 10.99
C LEU A 91 -12.46 1.91 12.16
N LEU A 92 -12.27 1.44 13.40
CA LEU A 92 -12.76 2.13 14.58
C LEU A 92 -12.05 3.47 14.79
N SER A 93 -10.73 3.50 14.58
CA SER A 93 -9.90 4.71 14.65
C SER A 93 -10.41 5.79 13.70
N VAL A 94 -10.58 5.46 12.41
CA VAL A 94 -11.11 6.40 11.40
C VAL A 94 -12.55 6.83 11.71
N ARG A 95 -13.40 5.93 12.24
CA ARG A 95 -14.77 6.28 12.63
C ARG A 95 -14.82 7.25 13.80
N ARG A 96 -14.01 7.05 14.84
CA ARG A 96 -13.90 7.99 15.96
C ARG A 96 -13.45 9.36 15.45
N LEU A 97 -12.41 9.38 14.62
CA LEU A 97 -11.89 10.61 14.03
C LEU A 97 -12.95 11.38 13.22
N ALA A 98 -13.84 10.66 12.53
CA ALA A 98 -14.92 11.25 11.74
C ALA A 98 -16.14 11.71 12.56
N LEU A 99 -16.45 11.03 13.65
CA LEU A 99 -17.67 11.27 14.44
C LEU A 99 -17.43 12.23 15.61
N THR A 100 -16.32 12.06 16.31
CA THR A 100 -16.00 12.77 17.56
C THR A 100 -14.70 13.57 17.46
N GLY A 101 -13.80 13.16 16.56
CA GLY A 101 -12.53 13.85 16.34
C GLY A 101 -12.64 15.14 15.50
N GLU A 102 -13.83 15.49 14.99
CA GLU A 102 -14.07 16.66 14.12
C GLU A 102 -13.10 16.79 12.93
N ALA A 103 -12.57 15.66 12.43
CA ALA A 103 -11.59 15.68 11.38
C ALA A 103 -12.19 16.05 10.02
N ASN A 104 -11.44 16.87 9.27
CA ASN A 104 -11.76 17.13 7.88
C ASN A 104 -11.46 15.89 7.00
N GLN A 105 -11.94 15.94 5.75
CA GLN A 105 -11.83 14.80 4.84
C GLN A 105 -10.38 14.46 4.44
N GLU A 106 -9.46 15.43 4.45
CA GLU A 106 -8.04 15.18 4.14
C GLU A 106 -7.38 14.42 5.31
N CYS A 107 -7.64 14.85 6.54
CA CYS A 107 -7.19 14.16 7.75
C CYS A 107 -7.71 12.72 7.80
N LEU A 108 -9.00 12.49 7.55
CA LEU A 108 -9.58 11.14 7.55
C LEU A 108 -8.87 10.20 6.56
N HIS A 109 -8.57 10.68 5.36
CA HIS A 109 -7.90 9.87 4.34
C HIS A 109 -6.43 9.59 4.70
N LEU A 110 -5.71 10.59 5.19
CA LEU A 110 -4.30 10.43 5.59
C LEU A 110 -4.18 9.52 6.81
N TRP A 111 -5.10 9.66 7.78
CA TRP A 111 -5.15 8.80 8.96
C TRP A 111 -5.51 7.36 8.62
N GLU A 112 -6.48 7.12 7.73
CA GLU A 112 -6.77 5.77 7.21
C GLU A 112 -5.53 5.15 6.57
N LEU A 113 -4.82 5.92 5.74
CA LEU A 113 -3.63 5.42 5.07
C LEU A 113 -2.51 5.10 6.07
N LEU A 114 -2.36 5.92 7.12
CA LEU A 114 -1.41 5.68 8.21
C LEU A 114 -1.75 4.41 8.99
N GLU A 115 -3.00 4.24 9.42
CA GLU A 115 -3.47 3.04 10.15
C GLU A 115 -3.36 1.76 9.31
N CYS A 116 -3.52 1.88 7.99
CA CYS A 116 -3.40 0.75 7.07
C CYS A 116 -1.94 0.38 6.73
N SER A 117 -0.94 1.09 7.26
CA SER A 117 0.48 0.83 6.97
C SER A 117 0.92 -0.61 7.26
N ILE A 118 0.45 -1.21 8.37
CA ILE A 118 0.74 -2.61 8.72
C ILE A 118 0.29 -3.63 7.66
N CYS A 119 -0.63 -3.24 6.78
CA CYS A 119 -1.16 -4.12 5.75
C CYS A 119 -0.39 -4.04 4.44
N ASP A 120 0.55 -3.09 4.28
CA ASP A 120 1.49 -3.09 3.16
C ASP A 120 2.37 -4.35 3.25
N PRO A 121 2.46 -5.17 2.20
CA PRO A 121 3.21 -6.42 2.23
C PRO A 121 4.70 -6.22 2.47
N ARG A 122 5.26 -5.03 2.20
CA ARG A 122 6.66 -4.70 2.52
C ARG A 122 6.82 -4.30 3.99
N VAL A 123 5.78 -3.77 4.62
CA VAL A 123 5.81 -3.40 6.05
C VAL A 123 5.56 -4.63 6.91
N GLY A 124 4.52 -5.41 6.59
CA GLY A 124 4.08 -6.55 7.40
C GLY A 124 5.08 -7.70 7.51
N ILE A 125 6.16 -7.69 6.74
CA ILE A 125 7.25 -8.69 6.80
C ILE A 125 8.44 -8.25 7.67
N HIS A 126 8.47 -6.99 8.12
CA HIS A 126 9.52 -6.48 8.98
C HIS A 126 9.05 -6.41 10.43
N PRO A 127 9.90 -6.72 11.42
CA PRO A 127 9.53 -6.64 12.84
C PRO A 127 9.42 -5.20 13.33
N GLY A 128 8.67 -5.02 14.41
CA GLY A 128 8.50 -3.73 15.09
C GLY A 128 7.41 -2.85 14.49
N PRO A 129 7.18 -1.64 15.03
CA PRO A 129 6.18 -0.72 14.50
C PRO A 129 6.50 -0.27 13.06
N PRO A 130 5.48 -0.02 12.21
CA PRO A 130 5.68 0.50 10.86
C PRO A 130 6.56 1.74 10.84
N GLN A 131 7.59 1.73 9.99
CA GLN A 131 8.50 2.85 9.77
C GLN A 131 7.89 3.83 8.76
N ILE A 132 7.36 4.94 9.27
CA ILE A 132 6.68 5.96 8.49
C ILE A 132 7.67 7.06 8.11
N CYS A 133 7.59 7.57 6.88
CA CYS A 133 8.42 8.69 6.48
C CYS A 133 8.01 9.96 7.23
N THR A 134 8.99 10.73 7.73
CA THR A 134 8.76 12.05 8.35
C THR A 134 7.87 12.95 7.48
N SER A 135 8.12 12.98 6.17
CA SER A 135 7.36 13.79 5.21
C SER A 135 5.87 13.41 5.10
N PHE A 136 5.53 12.15 5.40
CA PHE A 136 4.14 11.70 5.46
C PHE A 136 3.52 12.05 6.82
N CYS A 137 4.25 11.83 7.91
CA CYS A 137 3.84 12.24 9.25
C CYS A 137 3.52 13.73 9.35
N ASP A 138 4.36 14.60 8.77
CA ASP A 138 4.12 16.04 8.73
C ASP A 138 2.80 16.41 8.03
N ARG A 139 2.40 15.64 7.03
CA ARG A 139 1.14 15.88 6.31
C ARG A 139 -0.06 15.41 7.10
N VAL A 140 0.07 14.25 7.75
CA VAL A 140 -0.95 13.77 8.68
C VAL A 140 -1.17 14.84 9.75
N PHE A 141 -0.11 15.34 10.36
CA PHE A 141 -0.20 16.41 11.37
C PHE A 141 -0.79 17.70 10.80
N GLN A 142 -0.33 18.18 9.65
CA GLN A 142 -0.88 19.39 9.04
C GLN A 142 -2.38 19.26 8.75
N ALA A 143 -2.84 18.10 8.29
CA ALA A 143 -4.26 17.88 8.00
C ALA A 143 -5.10 17.67 9.26
N CYS A 144 -4.53 17.03 10.28
CA CYS A 144 -5.21 16.61 11.49
C CYS A 144 -4.97 17.52 12.70
N SER A 145 -4.21 18.62 12.56
CA SER A 145 -3.79 19.48 13.67
C SER A 145 -4.95 19.96 14.54
N ASN A 146 -6.09 20.25 13.91
CA ASN A 146 -7.31 20.74 14.56
C ASN A 146 -8.28 19.63 15.00
N ALA A 147 -8.02 18.37 14.63
CA ALA A 147 -8.86 17.25 15.02
C ALA A 147 -8.55 16.83 16.47
N TYR A 148 -9.55 16.27 17.15
CA TYR A 148 -9.47 15.89 18.55
C TYR A 148 -8.94 14.48 18.75
N PHE A 149 -7.96 14.37 19.64
CA PHE A 149 -7.28 13.15 20.04
C PHE A 149 -7.26 13.02 21.57
N SER A 150 -7.06 11.79 22.02
CA SER A 150 -6.96 11.41 23.42
C SER A 150 -5.85 10.36 23.58
N MET A 151 -5.31 10.24 24.80
CA MET A 151 -4.41 9.15 25.14
C MET A 151 -5.23 7.88 25.40
N ASP A 152 -5.00 6.82 24.63
CA ASP A 152 -5.69 5.54 24.85
C ASP A 152 -5.20 4.91 26.15
N ALA A 153 -6.12 4.70 27.09
CA ALA A 153 -5.79 4.24 28.43
C ALA A 153 -5.10 2.84 28.45
N LYS A 154 -5.34 2.00 27.45
CA LYS A 154 -4.80 0.63 27.41
C LYS A 154 -3.44 0.58 26.75
N THR A 155 -3.28 1.27 25.63
CA THR A 155 -2.08 1.21 24.79
C THR A 155 -1.10 2.33 25.08
N GLN A 156 -1.52 3.37 25.81
CA GLN A 156 -0.70 4.55 26.13
C GLN A 156 -0.17 5.23 24.85
N VAL A 157 -0.96 5.18 23.78
CA VAL A 157 -0.68 5.87 22.51
C VAL A 157 -1.80 6.86 22.22
N LEU A 158 -1.47 7.90 21.46
CA LEU A 158 -2.43 8.88 20.99
C LEU A 158 -3.35 8.24 19.95
N ALA A 159 -4.67 8.37 20.15
CA ALA A 159 -5.68 7.87 19.24
C ALA A 159 -6.78 8.93 19.03
N PRO A 160 -7.57 8.84 17.94
CA PRO A 160 -8.71 9.72 17.76
C PRO A 160 -9.68 9.65 18.95
N CYS A 161 -10.04 10.82 19.47
CA CYS A 161 -10.92 10.97 20.63
C CYS A 161 -12.24 10.26 20.36
N GLY A 162 -12.68 9.42 21.30
CA GLY A 162 -13.97 8.74 21.31
C GLY A 162 -14.94 9.31 22.35
N VAL A 163 -16.20 8.87 22.27
CA VAL A 163 -17.29 9.33 23.17
C VAL A 163 -17.05 9.03 24.65
N ASN A 164 -16.17 8.08 24.98
CA ASN A 164 -15.88 7.64 26.35
C ASN A 164 -14.55 8.20 26.88
N ASP A 165 -13.87 9.04 26.11
CA ASP A 165 -12.59 9.60 26.51
C ASP A 165 -12.83 10.88 27.32
N PHE A 166 -12.20 10.95 28.50
CA PHE A 166 -12.41 12.06 29.43
C PHE A 166 -11.60 13.31 29.08
N VAL A 167 -10.42 13.13 28.50
CA VAL A 167 -9.51 14.23 28.14
C VAL A 167 -9.26 14.16 26.65
N CYS A 168 -9.86 15.09 25.92
CA CYS A 168 -9.65 15.28 24.49
C CYS A 168 -9.06 16.66 24.23
N GLY A 169 -8.02 16.68 23.40
CA GLY A 169 -7.31 17.89 22.99
C GLY A 169 -7.03 17.82 21.49
N LYS A 170 -6.75 18.97 20.88
CA LYS A 170 -6.40 19.01 19.46
C LYS A 170 -5.05 18.30 19.24
N ALA A 171 -4.84 17.71 18.07
CA ALA A 171 -3.55 17.09 17.75
C ALA A 171 -2.36 18.05 17.96
N SER A 172 -2.54 19.34 17.66
CA SER A 172 -1.53 20.38 17.91
C SER A 172 -1.25 20.69 19.38
N GLU A 173 -2.11 20.26 20.29
CA GLU A 173 -1.91 20.37 21.75
C GLU A 173 -1.13 19.17 22.30
N TRP A 174 -1.24 18.01 21.63
CA TRP A 174 -0.53 16.78 22.01
C TRP A 174 0.86 16.65 21.38
N ALA A 175 1.07 17.21 20.20
CA ALA A 175 2.31 17.11 19.44
C ALA A 175 2.64 18.45 18.76
N SER A 176 3.93 18.80 18.72
CA SER A 176 4.41 20.04 18.09
C SER A 176 4.64 19.91 16.59
N ASN A 177 4.81 18.68 16.09
CA ASN A 177 5.13 18.37 14.70
C ASN A 177 4.65 16.96 14.30
N GLY A 178 4.81 16.62 13.01
CA GLY A 178 4.38 15.33 12.48
C GLY A 178 5.11 14.13 13.05
N THR A 179 6.42 14.25 13.26
CA THR A 179 7.23 13.17 13.84
C THR A 179 6.74 12.81 15.23
N GLU A 180 6.51 13.81 16.08
CA GLU A 180 5.93 13.61 17.42
C GLU A 180 4.53 13.01 17.36
N LEU A 181 3.67 13.46 16.44
CA LEU A 181 2.32 12.89 16.29
C LEU A 181 2.38 11.39 15.94
N CYS A 182 3.21 11.00 14.98
CA CYS A 182 3.37 9.60 14.57
C CYS A 182 3.96 8.74 15.69
N LEU A 183 4.98 9.23 16.40
CA LEU A 183 5.58 8.53 17.53
C LEU A 183 4.58 8.35 18.67
N ALA A 184 3.85 9.42 19.03
CA ALA A 184 2.80 9.38 20.04
C ALA A 184 1.68 8.41 19.66
N ALA A 185 1.34 8.30 18.38
CA ALA A 185 0.38 7.33 17.86
C ALA A 185 0.94 5.89 17.72
N GLY A 186 2.14 5.61 18.25
CA GLY A 186 2.72 4.27 18.31
C GLY A 186 3.36 3.77 17.01
N PHE A 187 3.74 4.67 16.10
CA PHE A 187 4.48 4.33 14.88
C PHE A 187 5.97 4.60 15.03
N GLY A 188 6.79 3.91 14.21
CA GLY A 188 8.19 4.30 14.02
C GLY A 188 8.30 5.41 12.98
N VAL A 189 9.30 6.28 13.09
CA VAL A 189 9.52 7.35 12.11
C VAL A 189 10.93 7.25 11.56
N LYS A 190 11.04 7.13 10.24
CA LYS A 190 12.32 7.18 9.52
C LYS A 190 12.56 8.60 9.01
N GLN A 191 13.65 9.19 9.48
CA GLN A 191 14.07 10.54 9.10
C GLN A 191 14.58 10.52 7.65
N SER A 192 14.14 11.47 6.84
CA SER A 192 14.69 11.67 5.50
C SER A 192 16.04 12.37 5.63
N VAL A 193 17.13 11.61 5.73
CA VAL A 193 18.47 12.20 5.76
C VAL A 193 18.83 12.61 4.34
N GLY A 194 19.07 13.89 4.13
CA GLY A 194 19.54 14.40 2.86
C GLY A 194 20.99 14.00 2.61
N ILE A 195 21.21 13.23 1.53
CA ILE A 195 22.46 13.06 0.79
C ILE A 195 23.60 12.37 1.55
N HIS A 196 23.94 11.14 1.16
CA HIS A 196 25.21 10.72 0.56
C HIS A 196 25.04 9.29 0.02
N GLY A 197 25.49 9.05 -1.22
CA GLY A 197 25.18 7.85 -2.01
C GLY A 197 25.55 6.52 -1.36
N GLY A 198 24.72 5.53 -1.62
CA GLY A 198 24.92 4.15 -1.20
C GLY A 198 23.59 3.40 -1.32
N ASP A 199 23.55 2.46 -2.25
CA ASP A 199 22.45 1.56 -2.57
C ASP A 199 21.85 0.93 -1.30
N GLU A 200 20.53 0.69 -1.30
CA GLU A 200 19.69 0.15 -0.20
C GLU A 200 19.18 1.10 0.90
N GLU A 201 18.66 2.27 0.55
CA GLU A 201 17.82 3.02 1.49
C GLU A 201 16.43 2.35 1.58
N ALA A 202 16.23 1.50 2.61
CA ALA A 202 14.91 0.90 2.89
C ALA A 202 13.82 1.99 2.88
N SER A 203 13.00 2.00 1.84
CA SER A 203 11.97 3.00 1.62
C SER A 203 10.97 2.95 2.78
N CYS A 204 10.79 4.04 3.51
CA CYS A 204 9.78 4.15 4.56
C CYS A 204 8.36 4.21 3.95
N TYR A 205 7.38 3.83 4.74
CA TYR A 205 5.98 3.90 4.33
C TYR A 205 5.52 5.36 4.23
N GLY A 206 4.73 5.67 3.19
CA GLY A 206 4.26 7.03 2.94
C GLY A 206 5.24 7.91 2.15
N GLY A 207 6.40 7.38 1.79
CA GLY A 207 7.31 8.00 0.80
C GLY A 207 6.73 7.91 -0.62
N ARG A 208 7.28 8.68 -1.56
CA ARG A 208 6.78 8.74 -2.95
C ARG A 208 6.66 7.35 -3.59
N ALA A 209 7.75 6.57 -3.61
CA ALA A 209 7.75 5.23 -4.18
C ALA A 209 6.77 4.27 -3.47
N SER A 210 6.58 4.43 -2.15
CA SER A 210 5.59 3.67 -1.39
C SER A 210 4.16 4.02 -1.83
N LEU A 211 3.83 5.31 -1.92
CA LEU A 211 2.51 5.80 -2.32
C LEU A 211 2.18 5.52 -3.79
N ASP A 212 3.17 5.60 -4.69
CA ASP A 212 3.01 5.28 -6.11
C ASP A 212 2.69 3.78 -6.29
N SER A 213 3.43 2.90 -5.60
CA SER A 213 3.14 1.44 -5.59
C SER A 213 1.74 1.11 -5.06
N ILE A 214 1.30 1.83 -4.03
CA ILE A 214 -0.07 1.73 -3.48
C ILE A 214 -1.08 2.18 -4.54
N ALA A 215 -0.84 3.28 -5.24
CA ALA A 215 -1.73 3.79 -6.28
C ALA A 215 -1.83 2.83 -7.48
N ASP A 216 -0.71 2.23 -7.90
CA ASP A 216 -0.66 1.27 -9.01
C ASP A 216 -1.43 -0.02 -8.69
N SER A 217 -1.35 -0.48 -7.45
CA SER A 217 -2.14 -1.62 -6.96
C SER A 217 -3.65 -1.39 -7.07
N TRP A 218 -4.10 -0.13 -7.02
CA TRP A 218 -5.51 0.24 -7.27
C TRP A 218 -5.82 0.23 -8.76
N GLY A 219 -4.90 0.72 -9.61
CA GLY A 219 -5.02 0.77 -11.06
C GLY A 219 -5.15 -0.60 -11.71
N ALA A 220 -4.29 -1.55 -11.32
CA ALA A 220 -4.28 -2.92 -11.83
C ALA A 220 -5.52 -3.75 -11.47
N SER A 221 -6.46 -3.22 -10.67
CA SER A 221 -7.77 -3.86 -10.45
C SER A 221 -8.77 -3.62 -11.58
N ARG A 222 -8.47 -2.67 -12.49
CA ARG A 222 -9.36 -2.31 -13.61
C ARG A 222 -8.96 -2.93 -14.95
N THR A 223 -7.73 -3.42 -15.09
CA THR A 223 -7.13 -3.78 -16.39
C THR A 223 -7.08 -5.27 -16.69
N GLU A 224 -7.72 -6.11 -15.88
CA GLU A 224 -7.87 -7.54 -16.17
C GLU A 224 -9.34 -7.82 -16.51
N LYS A 225 -9.76 -7.30 -17.67
CA LYS A 225 -10.91 -7.82 -18.39
C LYS A 225 -10.35 -8.69 -19.52
N PRO A 226 -10.57 -10.03 -19.53
CA PRO A 226 -10.49 -10.74 -20.78
C PRO A 226 -11.64 -10.24 -21.65
N HIS A 227 -11.29 -9.76 -22.83
CA HIS A 227 -12.23 -9.44 -23.88
C HIS A 227 -12.95 -10.74 -24.26
N ARG A 228 -14.16 -10.98 -23.75
CA ARG A 228 -15.19 -11.75 -24.44
C ARG A 228 -16.56 -11.17 -24.13
N THR A 229 -17.17 -10.67 -25.19
CA THR A 229 -18.58 -10.37 -25.31
C THR A 229 -19.36 -11.67 -25.08
N GLU A 230 -20.19 -11.70 -24.03
CA GLU A 230 -21.47 -12.45 -23.98
C GLU A 230 -22.17 -12.10 -22.66
N ASP A 231 -23.23 -11.30 -22.78
CA ASP A 231 -24.00 -10.66 -21.70
C ASP A 231 -25.13 -11.58 -21.17
N SER A 232 -24.92 -12.90 -21.20
CA SER A 232 -25.96 -13.90 -20.87
C SER A 232 -25.75 -14.64 -19.54
N GLY A 233 -24.52 -14.80 -19.05
CA GLY A 233 -24.23 -15.64 -17.88
C GLY A 233 -24.64 -15.09 -16.51
N LEU A 234 -24.90 -13.77 -16.39
CA LEU A 234 -25.29 -13.16 -15.11
C LEU A 234 -26.75 -13.46 -14.74
N LEU A 235 -27.59 -13.73 -15.75
CA LEU A 235 -29.01 -14.05 -15.58
C LEU A 235 -29.21 -15.53 -15.20
N GLU A 236 -28.37 -16.43 -15.71
CA GLU A 236 -28.42 -17.88 -15.43
C GLU A 236 -27.93 -18.19 -14.01
N ASP A 237 -26.85 -17.54 -13.54
CA ASP A 237 -26.39 -17.64 -12.14
C ASP A 237 -27.44 -17.11 -11.14
N PHE A 238 -28.23 -16.12 -11.55
CA PHE A 238 -29.32 -15.56 -10.74
C PHE A 238 -30.56 -16.46 -10.74
N GLN A 239 -30.86 -17.12 -11.87
CA GLN A 239 -31.93 -18.12 -11.96
C GLN A 239 -31.61 -19.37 -11.12
N GLN A 240 -30.35 -19.82 -11.11
CA GLN A 240 -29.89 -20.93 -10.27
C GLN A 240 -30.02 -20.61 -8.78
N TRP A 241 -29.70 -19.36 -8.39
CA TRP A 241 -29.86 -18.86 -7.02
C TRP A 241 -31.33 -18.71 -6.58
N LEU A 242 -32.25 -18.41 -7.51
CA LEU A 242 -33.69 -18.32 -7.23
C LEU A 242 -34.37 -19.68 -7.05
N GLN A 243 -33.82 -20.76 -7.61
CA GLN A 243 -34.38 -22.11 -7.48
C GLN A 243 -34.04 -22.81 -6.16
N ASP A 244 -33.02 -22.34 -5.44
CA ASP A 244 -32.53 -22.98 -4.20
C ASP A 244 -33.24 -22.48 -2.92
N MET A 245 -34.30 -21.67 -3.05
CA MET A 245 -35.05 -21.15 -1.90
C MET A 245 -36.21 -22.06 -1.48
N SER A 246 -36.10 -22.59 -0.25
CA SER A 246 -37.12 -23.37 0.45
C SER A 246 -38.44 -22.58 0.67
N SER A 247 -39.56 -23.31 0.69
CA SER A 247 -40.92 -22.79 0.47
C SER A 247 -41.42 -21.75 1.48
N ASN A 248 -40.80 -21.59 2.64
CA ASN A 248 -41.31 -20.74 3.72
C ASN A 248 -40.86 -19.27 3.69
N GLU A 249 -40.01 -18.85 2.74
CA GLU A 249 -39.53 -17.47 2.65
C GLU A 249 -40.12 -16.65 1.49
N ARG A 250 -41.04 -17.22 0.71
CA ARG A 250 -41.54 -16.59 -0.54
C ARG A 250 -42.58 -15.48 -0.35
N VAL A 251 -43.13 -15.27 0.84
CA VAL A 251 -44.25 -14.31 1.03
C VAL A 251 -43.78 -12.90 1.44
N SER A 252 -42.58 -12.73 1.98
CA SER A 252 -42.09 -11.41 2.44
C SER A 252 -41.44 -10.54 1.36
N TRP A 253 -41.22 -11.05 0.14
CA TRP A 253 -40.51 -10.34 -0.91
C TRP A 253 -41.41 -9.58 -1.91
N ALA A 254 -42.72 -9.85 -1.92
CA ALA A 254 -43.62 -9.23 -2.90
C ALA A 254 -43.89 -7.72 -2.64
N VAL A 255 -43.65 -7.23 -1.41
CA VAL A 255 -43.87 -5.81 -1.06
C VAL A 255 -42.55 -5.02 -0.91
N GLY A 256 -41.41 -5.71 -0.69
CA GLY A 256 -40.10 -5.07 -0.47
C GLY A 256 -39.21 -4.90 -1.71
N GLY A 257 -39.53 -5.55 -2.83
CA GLY A 257 -38.64 -5.64 -4.01
C GLY A 257 -38.41 -4.33 -4.78
N LEU A 258 -39.33 -3.36 -4.70
CA LEU A 258 -39.20 -2.08 -5.42
C LEU A 258 -38.25 -1.08 -4.74
N VAL A 259 -37.96 -1.24 -3.45
CA VAL A 259 -37.11 -0.30 -2.69
C VAL A 259 -35.61 -0.64 -2.82
N LEU A 260 -35.28 -1.91 -3.07
CA LEU A 260 -33.88 -2.37 -3.08
C LEU A 260 -33.15 -2.07 -4.40
N THR A 261 -33.85 -1.99 -5.53
CA THR A 261 -33.23 -1.69 -6.84
C THR A 261 -32.73 -0.25 -6.91
N ALA A 262 -33.47 0.72 -6.34
CA ALA A 262 -32.98 2.09 -6.17
C ALA A 262 -31.86 2.17 -5.11
N GLY A 263 -32.02 1.49 -3.96
CA GLY A 263 -31.03 1.50 -2.88
C GLY A 263 -29.64 1.00 -3.30
N LEU A 264 -29.56 -0.08 -4.09
CA LEU A 264 -28.29 -0.64 -4.58
C LEU A 264 -27.56 0.28 -5.57
N LEU A 265 -28.28 0.99 -6.43
CA LEU A 265 -27.68 1.97 -7.36
C LEU A 265 -27.12 3.18 -6.62
N PHE A 266 -27.79 3.66 -5.56
CA PHE A 266 -27.27 4.76 -4.73
C PHE A 266 -26.07 4.33 -3.86
N ILE A 267 -26.09 3.13 -3.28
CA ILE A 267 -24.99 2.60 -2.45
C ILE A 267 -23.73 2.35 -3.30
N SER A 268 -23.87 1.77 -4.50
CA SER A 268 -22.75 1.54 -5.41
C SER A 268 -22.11 2.85 -5.92
N LYS A 269 -22.93 3.87 -6.21
CA LYS A 269 -22.47 5.20 -6.64
C LYS A 269 -21.74 5.95 -5.52
N ARG A 270 -22.22 5.87 -4.26
CA ARG A 270 -21.56 6.48 -3.09
C ARG A 270 -20.19 5.84 -2.80
N LYS A 271 -20.09 4.51 -2.93
CA LYS A 271 -18.82 3.76 -2.76
C LYS A 271 -17.79 4.12 -3.85
N SER A 272 -18.23 4.28 -5.10
CA SER A 272 -17.38 4.70 -6.23
C SER A 272 -16.87 6.14 -6.06
N HIS A 273 -17.73 7.07 -5.63
CA HIS A 273 -17.34 8.47 -5.42
C HIS A 273 -16.33 8.63 -4.28
N ASN A 274 -16.59 8.00 -3.13
CA ASN A 274 -15.65 7.98 -2.00
C ASN A 274 -14.28 7.41 -2.42
N HIS A 275 -14.28 6.33 -3.21
CA HIS A 275 -13.04 5.74 -3.74
C HIS A 275 -12.27 6.69 -4.68
N ARG A 276 -12.96 7.45 -5.55
CA ARG A 276 -12.32 8.46 -6.42
C ARG A 276 -11.73 9.61 -5.60
N GLN A 277 -12.42 10.04 -4.54
CA GLN A 277 -11.90 11.05 -3.62
C GLN A 277 -10.65 10.58 -2.88
N LYS A 278 -10.63 9.32 -2.41
CA LYS A 278 -9.45 8.69 -1.80
C LYS A 278 -8.25 8.67 -2.74
N LEU A 279 -8.44 8.21 -3.99
CA LEU A 279 -7.39 8.22 -5.01
C LEU A 279 -6.86 9.63 -5.27
N ALA A 280 -7.76 10.60 -5.43
CA ALA A 280 -7.37 11.98 -5.67
C ALA A 280 -6.60 12.57 -4.48
N ALA A 281 -6.97 12.23 -3.24
CA ALA A 281 -6.23 12.64 -2.05
C ALA A 281 -4.82 12.03 -2.03
N ILE A 282 -4.68 10.73 -2.28
CA ILE A 282 -3.38 10.04 -2.34
C ILE A 282 -2.49 10.64 -3.45
N GLN A 283 -3.03 10.85 -4.65
CA GLN A 283 -2.28 11.44 -5.77
C GLN A 283 -1.86 12.89 -5.51
N ARG A 284 -2.71 13.71 -4.87
CA ARG A 284 -2.34 15.06 -4.44
C ARG A 284 -1.22 15.01 -3.42
N THR A 285 -1.27 14.05 -2.51
CA THR A 285 -0.19 13.82 -1.53
C THR A 285 1.10 13.47 -2.26
N ALA A 286 1.10 12.50 -3.18
CA ALA A 286 2.29 12.16 -3.97
C ALA A 286 2.87 13.37 -4.74
N ARG A 287 2.04 14.14 -5.45
CA ARG A 287 2.50 15.34 -6.21
C ARG A 287 3.08 16.44 -5.33
N ARG A 288 2.47 16.71 -4.17
CA ARG A 288 3.03 17.69 -3.22
C ARG A 288 4.37 17.23 -2.66
N LEU A 289 4.64 15.91 -2.58
CA LEU A 289 5.94 15.40 -2.11
C LEU A 289 7.02 15.71 -3.16
N GLU A 290 6.70 15.53 -4.43
CA GLU A 290 7.55 15.88 -5.57
C GLU A 290 7.84 17.39 -5.66
N GLY A 291 6.82 18.24 -5.50
CA GLY A 291 7.00 19.69 -5.52
C GLY A 291 7.90 20.24 -4.42
N LYS A 292 7.91 19.60 -3.24
CA LYS A 292 8.79 19.99 -2.12
C LYS A 292 10.21 19.45 -2.31
N MET A 293 10.39 18.27 -2.90
CA MET A 293 11.70 17.70 -3.21
C MET A 293 12.45 18.48 -4.30
N ASN A 294 11.72 18.99 -5.30
CA ASN A 294 12.29 19.84 -6.36
C ASN A 294 12.68 21.25 -5.88
N GLN A 295 12.16 21.71 -4.74
CA GLN A 295 12.57 22.98 -4.12
C GLN A 295 13.83 22.85 -3.25
N THR A 296 14.20 21.64 -2.82
CA THR A 296 15.39 21.38 -1.98
C THR A 296 16.64 21.04 -2.80
N ALA A 297 16.58 21.05 -4.13
CA ALA A 297 17.76 20.93 -5.00
C ALA A 297 18.50 22.28 -5.05
N PRO A 298 19.79 22.37 -4.66
CA PRO A 298 20.52 23.62 -4.72
C PRO A 298 20.74 24.03 -6.18
N SER A 299 20.29 25.22 -6.54
CA SER A 299 20.74 25.90 -7.75
C SER A 299 22.12 26.50 -7.46
N SER A 300 23.18 25.80 -7.87
CA SER A 300 24.54 26.35 -7.80
C SER A 300 25.39 26.02 -9.05
N SER A 301 25.64 27.05 -9.85
CA SER A 301 26.97 27.46 -10.38
C SER A 301 26.76 28.62 -11.36
N GLN A 302 26.96 29.88 -10.92
CA GLN A 302 28.21 30.68 -10.95
C GLN A 302 28.76 31.04 -12.34
N GLY A 303 28.97 32.34 -12.56
CA GLY A 303 29.69 32.86 -13.73
C GLY A 303 29.82 34.38 -13.77
N ASN A 304 30.48 34.96 -12.78
CA ASN A 304 30.88 36.37 -12.70
C ASN A 304 31.80 36.75 -13.89
N ARG A 305 31.53 37.86 -14.59
CA ARG A 305 32.54 38.52 -15.44
C ARG A 305 32.52 40.04 -15.25
N LYS A 306 33.48 40.48 -14.44
CA LYS A 306 33.94 41.84 -14.23
C LYS A 306 34.51 42.39 -15.55
N GLY A 307 34.10 43.60 -15.95
CA GLY A 307 34.66 44.32 -17.10
C GLY A 307 34.47 45.83 -16.94
N ASN A 308 35.53 46.50 -16.48
CA ASN A 308 35.65 47.94 -16.32
C ASN A 308 35.99 48.59 -17.68
N ARG A 309 35.31 49.69 -18.09
CA ARG A 309 35.92 50.93 -18.62
C ARG A 309 34.91 51.85 -19.35
N ARG A 310 35.03 53.13 -18.96
CA ARG A 310 34.63 54.40 -19.60
C ARG A 310 33.16 54.78 -19.58
#